data_AF-A0A961ZAW7-F1
#
_entry.id   AF-A0A961ZAW7-F1
#
_cell.length_a   1.000
_cell.length_b   1.000
_cell.length_c   1.000
_cell.angle_alpha   90.00
_cell.angle_beta   90.00
_cell.angle_gamma   90.00
#
_symmetry.space_group_name_H-M   'P 1'
#
loop_
_entity.id
_entity.type
_entity.pdbx_description
1 polymer ?
#
loop_
_entity_poly.entity_id
_entity_poly.type
_entity_poly.pdbx_seq_one_letter_code
_entity_poly.pdbx_strand_id
1 'polypeptide(L)'
;MNQTAPWSEANVRRLRKLAGDGLTLAEIADAFGRHKSTIQRHAQRHDVEIARVVRSTWQDALDGRLRELAGQGYSRREIAQLMDQPLSAVDHRLTSLGIQTRGLNRPRRPVLPGTSGPEVKTSRSGERFAASVLDPLNAPPGARLLPLTDREPGMCCWPFVGPEGGTLYCAADVAGEGNYCAGHAARMFAGGRRRDE
;
A
#
# COMPACT_ATOMS: atom_id res chain seq x y z
N MET A 1 42.05 -13.02 -3.69
CA MET A 1 42.86 -12.11 -2.85
C MET A 1 42.23 -10.73 -2.91
N ASN A 2 41.51 -10.26 -1.89
CA ASN A 2 40.90 -8.93 -1.90
C ASN A 2 41.57 -8.06 -0.82
N GLN A 3 42.67 -7.42 -1.21
CA GLN A 3 43.43 -6.51 -0.34
C GLN A 3 42.64 -5.21 -0.17
N THR A 4 41.79 -5.12 0.85
CA THR A 4 41.32 -3.82 1.34
C THR A 4 42.47 -3.19 2.08
N ALA A 5 43.19 -2.27 1.41
CA ALA A 5 44.26 -1.51 2.03
C ALA A 5 43.76 -0.89 3.35
N PRO A 6 44.57 -0.91 4.42
CA PRO A 6 44.19 -0.34 5.72
C PRO A 6 43.82 1.13 5.55
N TRP A 7 42.73 1.54 6.20
CA TRP A 7 42.28 2.93 6.18
C TRP A 7 43.35 3.82 6.81
N SER A 8 44.01 4.65 5.99
CA SER A 8 45.15 5.45 6.44
C SER A 8 44.73 6.54 7.42
N GLU A 9 45.64 6.94 8.31
CA GLU A 9 45.43 8.06 9.24
C GLU A 9 45.09 9.36 8.48
N ALA A 10 45.63 9.52 7.27
CA ALA A 10 45.28 10.64 6.38
C ALA A 10 43.79 10.63 5.98
N ASN A 11 43.21 9.45 5.74
CA ASN A 11 41.79 9.31 5.44
C ASN A 11 40.91 9.57 6.67
N VAL A 12 41.35 9.20 7.89
CA VAL A 12 40.65 9.54 9.14
C VAL A 12 40.65 11.06 9.35
N ARG A 13 41.80 11.73 9.17
CA ARG A 13 41.88 13.19 9.27
C ARG A 13 40.99 13.89 8.24
N ARG A 14 41.00 13.42 7.00
CA ARG A 14 40.13 13.95 5.94
C ARG A 14 38.64 13.73 6.27
N LEU A 15 38.30 12.57 6.82
CA LEU A 15 36.93 12.26 7.25
C LEU A 15 36.46 13.19 8.36
N ARG A 16 37.28 13.42 9.40
CA ARG A 16 36.97 14.36 10.48
C ARG A 16 36.82 15.78 9.98
N LYS A 17 37.69 16.21 9.05
CA LYS A 17 37.60 17.55 8.46
C LYS A 17 36.27 17.72 7.73
N LEU A 18 35.93 16.81 6.82
CA LEU A 18 34.68 16.90 6.05
C LEU A 18 33.43 16.80 6.94
N ALA A 19 33.48 15.99 8.01
CA ALA A 19 32.42 15.94 9.00
C ALA A 19 32.29 17.25 9.80
N GLY A 20 33.41 17.87 10.19
CA GLY A 20 33.45 19.17 10.86
C GLY A 20 33.02 20.33 9.97
N ASP A 21 33.26 20.22 8.66
CA ASP A 21 32.75 21.14 7.62
C ASP A 21 31.24 20.98 7.39
N GLY A 22 30.58 20.05 8.10
CA GLY A 22 29.13 19.84 8.06
C GLY A 22 28.64 19.06 6.84
N LEU A 23 29.54 18.44 6.08
CA LEU A 23 29.14 17.66 4.91
C LEU A 23 28.36 16.42 5.30
N THR A 24 27.43 16.06 4.42
CA THR A 24 26.59 14.90 4.60
C THR A 24 27.32 13.61 4.23
N LEU A 25 26.85 12.48 4.75
CA LEU A 25 27.41 11.16 4.42
C LEU A 25 27.50 10.90 2.90
N ALA A 26 26.59 11.47 2.11
CA ALA A 26 26.59 11.32 0.66
C ALA A 26 27.75 12.11 0.02
N GLU A 27 27.88 13.38 0.37
CA GLU A 27 28.94 14.25 -0.16
C GLU A 27 30.32 13.77 0.27
N ILE A 28 30.45 13.25 1.50
CA ILE A 28 31.69 12.61 1.97
C ILE A 28 31.98 11.35 1.14
N ALA A 29 30.98 10.52 0.86
CA ALA A 29 31.14 9.33 0.03
C ALA A 29 31.64 9.68 -1.38
N ASP A 30 31.07 10.73 -1.99
CA ASP A 30 31.48 11.23 -3.29
C ASP A 30 32.91 11.80 -3.25
N ALA A 31 33.27 12.55 -2.19
CA ALA A 31 34.62 13.10 -2.00
C ALA A 31 35.71 12.02 -1.82
N PHE A 32 35.34 10.84 -1.31
CA PHE A 32 36.24 9.69 -1.18
C PHE A 32 36.17 8.74 -2.39
N GLY A 33 35.19 8.89 -3.29
CA GLY A 33 34.93 7.94 -4.37
C GLY A 33 34.58 6.55 -3.86
N ARG A 34 33.94 6.46 -2.69
CA ARG A 34 33.59 5.20 -2.03
C ARG A 34 32.11 5.15 -1.73
N HIS A 35 31.59 3.95 -1.52
CA HIS A 35 30.18 3.79 -1.16
C HIS A 35 29.89 4.32 0.26
N LYS A 36 28.68 4.89 0.46
CA LYS A 36 28.22 5.50 1.71
C LYS A 36 28.34 4.57 2.93
N SER A 37 28.06 3.27 2.74
CA SER A 37 28.18 2.26 3.81
C SER A 37 29.62 2.04 4.28
N THR A 38 30.60 2.19 3.39
CA THR A 38 32.03 2.10 3.74
C THR A 38 32.41 3.30 4.62
N ILE A 39 32.01 4.51 4.22
CA ILE A 39 32.26 5.73 4.99
C ILE A 39 31.59 5.67 6.36
N GLN A 40 30.33 5.23 6.42
CA GLN A 40 29.60 5.10 7.68
C GLN A 40 30.28 4.13 8.65
N ARG A 41 30.76 2.98 8.16
CA ARG A 41 31.48 2.00 8.97
C ARG A 41 32.77 2.56 9.54
N HIS A 42 33.52 3.33 8.74
CA HIS A 42 34.75 3.98 9.20
C HIS A 42 34.46 5.14 10.17
N ALA A 43 33.42 5.93 9.92
CA ALA A 43 33.00 6.98 10.83
C ALA A 43 32.63 6.42 12.22
N GLN A 44 31.88 5.33 12.27
CA GLN A 44 31.55 4.63 13.51
C GLN A 44 32.79 4.07 14.22
N ARG A 45 33.72 3.46 13.47
CA ARG A 45 34.94 2.87 14.04
C ARG A 45 35.90 3.91 14.62
N HIS A 46 35.88 5.13 14.09
CA HIS A 46 36.79 6.21 14.50
C HIS A 46 36.11 7.32 15.30
N ASP A 47 34.88 7.08 15.76
CA ASP A 47 34.07 7.99 16.58
C ASP A 47 33.94 9.39 15.93
N VAL A 48 33.57 9.40 14.64
CA VAL A 48 33.34 10.63 13.88
C VAL A 48 31.85 10.81 13.66
N GLU A 49 31.29 11.84 14.29
CA GLU A 49 29.90 12.24 14.08
C GLU A 49 29.76 12.94 12.72
N ILE A 50 29.13 12.26 11.77
CA ILE A 50 28.80 12.84 10.47
C ILE A 50 27.40 13.44 10.55
N ALA A 51 27.25 14.67 10.06
CA ALA A 51 25.97 15.33 9.92
C ALA A 51 24.97 14.41 9.19
N ARG A 52 23.89 14.07 9.89
CA ARG A 52 22.81 13.29 9.28
C ARG A 52 22.09 14.20 8.30
N VAL A 53 21.90 13.74 7.07
CA VAL A 53 20.93 14.36 6.18
C VAL A 53 19.57 14.17 6.82
N VAL A 54 19.03 15.20 7.44
CA VAL A 54 17.59 15.27 7.65
C VAL A 54 17.00 15.53 6.27
N ARG A 55 16.73 14.45 5.52
CA ARG A 55 15.92 14.57 4.29
C ARG A 55 14.49 14.87 4.72
N SER A 56 14.24 16.13 5.05
CA SER A 56 12.89 16.68 5.10
C SER A 56 12.84 17.84 4.13
N THR A 57 12.30 17.56 2.95
CA THR A 57 11.71 18.55 2.04
C THR A 57 10.60 19.37 2.72
N TRP A 58 10.20 18.96 3.93
CA TRP A 58 9.30 19.65 4.85
C TRP A 58 10.09 20.49 5.83
N GLN A 59 10.36 21.75 5.45
CA GLN A 59 10.88 22.78 6.35
C GLN A 59 9.85 23.14 7.42
N ASP A 60 10.29 23.69 8.55
CA ASP A 60 9.40 24.15 9.64
C ASP A 60 8.28 25.10 9.15
N ALA A 61 8.56 25.87 8.09
CA ALA A 61 7.59 26.73 7.42
C ALA A 61 6.42 25.94 6.77
N LEU A 62 6.70 24.79 6.17
CA LEU A 62 5.68 23.91 5.57
C LEU A 62 4.85 23.21 6.65
N ASP A 63 5.46 22.83 7.77
CA ASP A 63 4.73 22.30 8.92
C ASP A 63 3.85 23.34 9.59
N GLY A 64 4.31 24.59 9.67
CA GLY A 64 3.52 25.74 10.09
C GLY A 64 2.29 25.91 9.21
N ARG A 65 2.48 25.87 7.88
CA ARG A 65 1.38 25.97 6.92
C ARG A 65 0.39 24.81 7.01
N LEU A 66 0.87 23.58 7.24
CA LEU A 66 0.01 22.42 7.49
C LEU A 66 -0.85 22.60 8.74
N ARG A 67 -0.27 23.08 9.85
CA ARG A 67 -1.02 23.36 11.10
C ARG A 67 -2.07 24.44 10.90
N GLU A 68 -1.70 25.52 10.21
CA GLU A 68 -2.60 26.63 9.91
C GLU A 68 -3.80 26.16 9.08
N LEU A 69 -3.57 25.49 7.95
CA LEU A 69 -4.64 25.02 7.07
C LEU A 69 -5.51 23.93 7.72
N ALA A 70 -4.90 23.05 8.54
CA ALA A 70 -5.66 22.09 9.32
C ALA A 70 -6.55 22.78 10.38
N GLY A 71 -6.02 23.81 11.05
CA GLY A 71 -6.77 24.63 12.02
C GLY A 71 -7.91 25.44 11.38
N GLN A 72 -7.73 25.89 10.13
CA GLN A 72 -8.77 26.53 9.32
C GLN A 72 -9.84 25.53 8.83
N GLY A 73 -9.59 24.22 8.99
CA GLY A 73 -10.57 23.18 8.71
C GLY A 73 -10.59 22.67 7.27
N TYR A 74 -9.53 22.90 6.50
CA TYR A 74 -9.38 22.31 5.16
C TYR A 74 -9.19 20.79 5.23
N SER A 75 -9.67 20.08 4.22
CA SER A 75 -9.45 18.64 4.05
C SER A 75 -8.04 18.35 3.50
N ARG A 76 -7.54 17.12 3.65
CA ARG A 76 -6.22 16.70 3.13
C ARG A 76 -6.02 17.02 1.65
N ARG A 77 -7.08 16.85 0.84
CA ARG A 77 -7.05 17.12 -0.60
C ARG A 77 -6.95 18.60 -0.90
N GLU A 78 -7.71 19.43 -0.19
CA GLU A 78 -7.66 20.89 -0.33
C GLU A 78 -6.31 21.42 0.14
N ILE A 79 -5.76 20.89 1.23
CA ILE A 79 -4.42 21.24 1.71
C ILE A 79 -3.36 20.90 0.66
N ALA A 80 -3.43 19.72 0.04
CA ALA A 80 -2.51 19.33 -1.02
C ALA A 80 -2.57 20.26 -2.23
N GLN A 81 -3.77 20.69 -2.62
CA GLN A 81 -3.97 21.66 -3.70
C GLN A 81 -3.44 23.05 -3.33
N LEU A 82 -3.73 23.52 -2.12
CA LEU A 82 -3.30 24.85 -1.64
C LEU A 82 -1.79 24.97 -1.45
N MET A 83 -1.11 23.86 -1.18
CA MET A 83 0.35 23.81 -1.00
C MET A 83 1.10 23.42 -2.28
N ASP A 84 0.38 23.10 -3.37
CA ASP A 84 0.93 22.51 -4.59
C ASP A 84 1.85 21.31 -4.28
N GLN A 85 1.37 20.42 -3.40
CA GLN A 85 2.11 19.25 -2.95
C GLN A 85 1.35 17.95 -3.28
N PRO A 86 2.06 16.83 -3.50
CA PRO A 86 1.44 15.53 -3.64
C PRO A 86 0.61 15.17 -2.40
N LEU A 87 -0.62 14.66 -2.60
CA LEU A 87 -1.52 14.25 -1.53
C LEU A 87 -0.86 13.24 -0.57
N SER A 88 -0.08 12.30 -1.10
CA SER A 88 0.64 11.28 -0.31
C SER A 88 1.71 11.89 0.60
N ALA A 89 2.39 12.95 0.16
CA ALA A 89 3.40 13.64 0.96
C ALA A 89 2.73 14.41 2.12
N VAL A 90 1.62 15.09 1.83
CA VAL A 90 0.79 15.81 2.82
C VAL A 90 0.21 14.85 3.84
N ASP A 91 -0.35 13.71 3.40
CA ASP A 91 -0.94 12.71 4.29
C ASP A 91 0.10 12.06 5.22
N HIS A 92 1.24 11.66 4.67
CA HIS A 92 2.36 11.13 5.45
C HIS A 92 2.85 12.16 6.48
N ARG A 93 2.97 13.43 6.09
CA ARG A 93 3.45 14.49 6.99
C ARG A 93 2.43 14.84 8.08
N LEU A 94 1.14 14.98 7.75
CA LEU A 94 0.08 15.21 8.73
C LEU A 94 0.01 14.07 9.77
N THR A 95 0.18 12.83 9.32
CA THR A 95 0.24 11.66 10.21
C THR A 95 1.48 11.72 11.10
N SER A 96 2.65 12.05 10.55
CA SER A 96 3.89 12.20 11.31
C SER A 96 3.82 13.33 12.36
N LEU A 97 3.05 14.38 12.09
CA LEU A 97 2.85 15.51 13.00
C LEU A 97 1.66 15.32 13.96
N GLY A 98 0.87 14.25 13.81
CA GLY A 98 -0.33 13.99 14.61
C GLY A 98 -1.46 15.00 14.40
N ILE A 99 -1.48 15.71 13.26
CA ILE A 99 -2.45 16.78 12.98
C ILE A 99 -3.69 16.18 12.32
N GLN A 100 -4.85 16.37 12.94
CA GLN A 100 -6.13 15.97 12.38
C GLN A 100 -6.75 17.12 11.57
N THR A 101 -7.08 16.84 10.31
CA THR A 101 -7.83 17.75 9.44
C THR A 101 -9.32 17.40 9.47
N ARG A 102 -10.17 18.31 8.99
CA ARG A 102 -11.64 18.18 9.06
C ARG A 102 -12.26 17.02 8.26
N GLY A 103 -11.44 16.13 7.70
CA GLY A 103 -11.84 14.89 7.04
C GLY A 103 -11.66 13.60 7.86
N LEU A 104 -11.11 13.65 9.08
CA LEU A 104 -10.97 12.47 9.96
C LEU A 104 -11.69 12.58 11.31
N ASN A 105 -12.56 13.57 11.51
CA ASN A 105 -13.63 13.36 12.48
C ASN A 105 -14.78 12.63 11.79
N ARG A 106 -14.62 11.32 11.58
CA ARG A 106 -15.79 10.46 11.75
C ARG A 106 -15.87 10.27 13.26
N PRO A 107 -16.70 11.03 14.00
CA PRO A 107 -16.92 10.67 15.39
C PRO A 107 -17.42 9.23 15.37
N ARG A 108 -16.83 8.36 16.21
CA ARG A 108 -17.57 7.16 16.61
C ARG A 108 -18.87 7.71 17.20
N ARG A 109 -19.97 7.51 16.47
CA ARG A 109 -21.29 8.05 16.85
C ARG A 109 -21.54 7.64 18.31
N PRO A 110 -21.76 8.57 19.24
CA PRO A 110 -22.20 8.20 20.57
C PRO A 110 -23.51 7.43 20.41
N VAL A 111 -23.54 6.19 20.91
CA VAL A 111 -24.77 5.39 20.90
C VAL A 111 -25.70 6.03 21.93
N LEU A 112 -26.67 6.81 21.44
CA LEU A 112 -27.75 7.32 22.29
C LEU A 112 -28.70 6.15 22.62
N PRO A 113 -29.03 5.90 23.89
CA PRO A 113 -30.03 4.91 24.24
C PRO A 113 -31.41 5.44 23.89
N GLY A 114 -32.15 4.73 23.03
CA GLY A 114 -33.60 4.91 22.93
C GLY A 114 -34.19 5.38 21.60
N THR A 115 -33.43 5.51 20.50
CA THR A 115 -34.06 5.64 19.17
C THR A 115 -33.94 4.33 18.41
N SER A 116 -34.94 3.47 18.60
CA SER A 116 -35.23 2.32 17.76
C SER A 116 -35.61 2.79 16.35
N GLY A 117 -34.62 3.15 15.54
CA GLY A 117 -34.77 3.04 14.09
C GLY A 117 -34.88 1.56 13.71
N PRO A 118 -35.49 1.21 12.58
CA PRO A 118 -35.59 -0.19 12.15
C PRO A 118 -34.18 -0.78 12.16
N GLU A 119 -34.05 -1.90 12.85
CA GLU A 119 -32.82 -2.67 13.03
C GLU A 119 -32.14 -2.87 11.67
N VAL A 120 -31.17 -2.01 11.35
CA VAL A 120 -30.28 -2.24 10.22
C VAL A 120 -29.40 -3.38 10.66
N LYS A 121 -29.87 -4.61 10.42
CA LYS A 121 -29.03 -5.79 10.36
C LYS A 121 -27.89 -5.39 9.44
N THR A 122 -26.70 -5.21 10.02
CA THR A 122 -25.45 -5.23 9.25
C THR A 122 -25.42 -6.60 8.63
N SER A 123 -26.05 -6.72 7.46
CA SER A 123 -26.05 -7.97 6.76
C SER A 123 -24.58 -8.17 6.38
N ARG A 124 -24.01 -9.26 6.87
CA ARG A 124 -22.78 -9.87 6.38
C ARG A 124 -22.94 -10.28 4.89
N SER A 125 -23.56 -9.45 4.07
CA SER A 125 -24.04 -9.78 2.73
C SER A 125 -22.95 -9.60 1.67
N GLY A 126 -21.94 -8.76 1.91
CA GLY A 126 -20.79 -8.67 1.00
C GLY A 126 -19.92 -9.93 1.02
N GLU A 127 -19.64 -10.47 2.22
CA GLU A 127 -18.88 -11.72 2.39
C GLU A 127 -19.71 -12.96 2.01
N ARG A 128 -21.03 -12.94 2.25
CA ARG A 128 -21.93 -14.05 1.85
C ARG A 128 -22.16 -14.15 0.34
N PHE A 129 -22.10 -13.05 -0.41
CA PHE A 129 -22.30 -13.10 -1.87
C PHE A 129 -21.11 -13.77 -2.57
N ALA A 130 -19.87 -13.43 -2.17
CA ALA A 130 -18.66 -14.07 -2.72
C ALA A 130 -18.54 -15.54 -2.28
N ALA A 131 -18.84 -15.86 -1.02
CA ALA A 131 -18.80 -17.24 -0.53
C ALA A 131 -19.86 -18.14 -1.20
N SER A 132 -21.08 -17.62 -1.45
CA SER A 132 -22.11 -18.38 -2.15
C SER A 132 -21.79 -18.59 -3.63
N VAL A 133 -21.24 -17.59 -4.32
CA VAL A 133 -20.94 -17.69 -5.76
C VAL A 133 -19.81 -18.69 -6.05
N LEU A 134 -18.91 -18.89 -5.08
CA LEU A 134 -17.80 -19.83 -5.14
C LEU A 134 -18.10 -21.16 -4.45
N ASP A 135 -19.34 -21.39 -4.00
CA ASP A 135 -19.77 -22.67 -3.42
C ASP A 135 -19.91 -23.73 -4.55
N PRO A 136 -19.25 -24.90 -4.43
CA PRO A 136 -19.41 -26.03 -5.35
C PRO A 136 -20.87 -26.38 -5.69
N LEU A 137 -21.80 -26.17 -4.76
CA LEU A 137 -23.24 -26.43 -4.95
C LEU A 137 -23.88 -25.47 -5.96
N ASN A 138 -23.25 -24.34 -6.26
CA ASN A 138 -23.73 -23.36 -7.24
C ASN A 138 -23.13 -23.57 -8.65
N ALA A 139 -22.38 -24.65 -8.84
CA ALA A 139 -21.81 -25.01 -10.13
C ALA A 139 -22.92 -25.29 -11.17
N PRO A 140 -22.78 -24.79 -12.42
CA PRO A 140 -23.76 -25.03 -13.46
C PRO A 140 -23.80 -26.53 -13.84
N PRO A 141 -24.92 -27.01 -14.42
CA PRO A 141 -25.00 -28.37 -14.96
C PRO A 141 -23.85 -28.64 -15.94
N GLY A 142 -23.17 -29.78 -15.78
CA GLY A 142 -22.00 -30.15 -16.59
C GLY A 142 -20.65 -29.68 -16.04
N ALA A 143 -20.61 -28.97 -14.91
CA ALA A 143 -19.36 -28.70 -14.19
C ALA A 143 -18.77 -30.00 -13.62
N ARG A 144 -17.46 -30.18 -13.76
CA ARG A 144 -16.71 -31.35 -13.26
C ARG A 144 -15.84 -31.06 -12.04
N LEU A 145 -15.66 -29.79 -11.67
CA LEU A 145 -14.90 -29.34 -10.49
C LEU A 145 -13.53 -29.99 -10.37
N LEU A 146 -12.59 -29.57 -11.21
CA LEU A 146 -11.23 -30.12 -11.25
C LEU A 146 -10.22 -29.17 -10.60
N PRO A 147 -9.13 -29.66 -9.99
CA PRO A 147 -8.01 -28.82 -9.61
C PRO A 147 -7.36 -28.21 -10.85
N LEU A 148 -6.55 -27.16 -10.64
CA LEU A 148 -5.87 -26.47 -11.74
C LEU A 148 -5.01 -27.41 -12.60
N THR A 149 -4.40 -28.42 -11.96
CA THR A 149 -3.48 -29.38 -12.60
C THR A 149 -4.17 -30.27 -13.61
N ASP A 150 -5.45 -30.56 -13.41
CA ASP A 150 -6.20 -31.54 -14.21
C ASP A 150 -7.11 -30.83 -15.23
N ARG A 151 -6.99 -29.50 -15.33
CA ARG A 151 -7.77 -28.68 -16.28
C ARG A 151 -7.04 -28.57 -17.61
N GLU A 152 -7.70 -28.97 -18.68
CA GLU A 152 -7.19 -28.83 -20.04
C GLU A 152 -7.52 -27.44 -20.66
N PRO A 153 -6.78 -27.02 -21.70
CA PRO A 153 -7.18 -25.89 -22.53
C PRO A 153 -8.57 -26.11 -23.13
N GLY A 154 -9.40 -25.06 -23.17
CA GLY A 154 -10.80 -25.17 -23.62
C GLY A 154 -11.81 -25.48 -22.50
N MET A 155 -11.36 -25.57 -21.24
CA MET A 155 -12.22 -25.76 -20.08
C MET A 155 -12.39 -24.48 -19.25
N CYS A 156 -13.58 -24.32 -18.67
CA CYS A 156 -14.00 -23.17 -17.89
C CYS A 156 -13.15 -22.98 -16.62
N CYS A 157 -12.60 -21.78 -16.45
CA CYS A 157 -11.71 -21.42 -15.34
C CYS A 157 -12.42 -20.73 -14.15
N TRP A 158 -13.74 -20.87 -14.04
CA TRP A 158 -14.47 -20.31 -12.90
C TRP A 158 -14.10 -21.03 -11.60
N PRO A 159 -13.59 -20.30 -10.58
CA PRO A 159 -13.13 -20.92 -9.34
C PRO A 159 -14.28 -21.25 -8.37
N PHE A 160 -14.06 -22.26 -7.54
CA PHE A 160 -14.89 -22.69 -6.43
C PHE A 160 -14.01 -23.00 -5.21
N VAL A 161 -14.56 -22.81 -4.01
CA VAL A 161 -13.92 -23.21 -2.76
C VAL A 161 -14.20 -24.70 -2.54
N GLY A 162 -13.17 -25.52 -2.69
CA GLY A 162 -13.23 -26.95 -2.44
C GLY A 162 -13.41 -27.29 -0.96
N PRO A 163 -13.80 -28.54 -0.65
CA PRO A 163 -14.16 -28.98 0.70
C PRO A 163 -12.99 -28.89 1.71
N GLU A 164 -11.75 -28.98 1.24
CA GLU A 164 -10.54 -28.88 2.08
C GLU A 164 -9.93 -27.45 2.07
N GLY A 165 -10.65 -26.46 1.54
CA GLY A 165 -10.17 -25.08 1.39
C GLY A 165 -9.28 -24.85 0.16
N GLY A 166 -9.07 -25.87 -0.68
CA GLY A 166 -8.39 -25.75 -1.97
C GLY A 166 -9.28 -25.13 -3.05
N THR A 167 -8.69 -24.60 -4.13
CA THR A 167 -9.44 -24.03 -5.25
C THR A 167 -9.73 -25.09 -6.31
N LEU A 168 -11.00 -25.32 -6.61
CA LEU A 168 -11.46 -26.14 -7.74
C LEU A 168 -11.98 -25.24 -8.86
N TYR A 169 -12.01 -25.75 -10.09
CA TYR A 169 -12.43 -25.00 -11.27
C TYR A 169 -13.56 -25.74 -11.97
N CYS A 170 -14.54 -24.98 -12.50
CA CYS A 170 -15.72 -25.52 -13.17
C CYS A 170 -15.41 -26.65 -14.17
N ALA A 171 -14.40 -26.44 -15.01
CA ALA A 171 -13.93 -27.38 -16.02
C ALA A 171 -14.97 -27.86 -17.06
N ALA A 172 -16.14 -27.20 -17.15
CA ALA A 172 -17.07 -27.39 -18.26
C ALA A 172 -16.52 -26.80 -19.56
N ASP A 173 -16.93 -27.33 -20.71
CA ASP A 173 -16.48 -26.86 -22.03
C ASP A 173 -16.82 -25.37 -22.24
N VAL A 174 -15.87 -24.61 -22.78
CA VAL A 174 -16.10 -23.21 -23.14
C VAL A 174 -16.88 -23.12 -24.45
N ALA A 175 -17.87 -22.22 -24.51
CA ALA A 175 -18.75 -22.08 -25.66
C ALA A 175 -18.23 -21.05 -26.69
N GLY A 176 -16.91 -20.99 -26.92
CA GLY A 176 -16.25 -20.03 -27.82
C GLY A 176 -14.81 -19.72 -27.42
N GLU A 177 -14.29 -18.56 -27.81
CA GLU A 177 -12.90 -18.11 -27.52
C GLU A 177 -12.68 -17.62 -26.07
N GLY A 178 -13.66 -17.84 -25.18
CA GLY A 178 -13.62 -17.37 -23.81
C GLY A 178 -13.00 -18.37 -22.82
N ASN A 179 -12.65 -17.89 -21.63
CA ASN A 179 -12.15 -18.75 -20.54
C ASN A 179 -13.28 -19.35 -19.68
N TYR A 180 -14.54 -19.08 -20.02
CA TYR A 180 -15.70 -19.46 -19.22
C TYR A 180 -16.75 -20.16 -20.08
N CYS A 181 -17.44 -21.15 -19.50
CA CYS A 181 -18.63 -21.74 -20.11
C CYS A 181 -19.78 -20.72 -20.17
N ALA A 182 -20.78 -20.97 -21.01
CA ALA A 182 -21.90 -20.06 -21.24
C ALA A 182 -22.59 -19.60 -19.93
N GLY A 183 -22.75 -20.50 -18.96
CA GLY A 183 -23.37 -20.19 -17.67
C GLY A 183 -22.55 -19.21 -16.82
N HIS A 184 -21.22 -19.32 -16.83
CA HIS A 184 -20.35 -18.42 -16.09
C HIS A 184 -20.07 -17.11 -16.83
N ALA A 185 -20.00 -17.14 -18.17
CA ALA A 185 -19.96 -15.94 -18.97
C ALA A 185 -21.20 -15.06 -18.71
N ALA A 186 -22.40 -15.64 -18.73
CA ALA A 186 -23.63 -14.91 -18.42
C ALA A 186 -23.61 -14.28 -17.03
N ARG A 187 -23.07 -14.99 -16.01
CA ARG A 187 -22.93 -14.47 -14.65
C ARG A 187 -21.96 -13.29 -14.55
N MET A 188 -20.83 -13.35 -15.26
CA MET A 188 -19.85 -12.26 -15.27
C MET A 188 -20.43 -10.98 -15.89
N PHE A 189 -21.16 -11.10 -17.00
CA PHE A 189 -21.71 -9.96 -17.74
C PHE A 189 -23.07 -9.47 -17.23
N ALA A 190 -23.77 -10.25 -16.38
CA ALA A 190 -25.04 -9.84 -15.77
C ALA A 190 -24.89 -8.73 -14.72
N GLY A 191 -23.68 -8.44 -14.22
CA GLY A 191 -23.42 -7.38 -13.24
C GLY A 191 -23.51 -5.94 -13.77
N GLY A 192 -23.70 -5.74 -15.09
CA GLY A 192 -23.63 -4.42 -15.74
C GLY A 192 -24.95 -3.77 -16.17
N ARG A 193 -26.10 -4.46 -16.11
CA ARG A 193 -27.38 -3.85 -16.51
C ARG A 193 -28.00 -3.12 -15.31
N ARG A 194 -27.71 -1.82 -15.19
CA ARG A 194 -28.58 -0.88 -14.45
C ARG A 194 -30.00 -1.04 -15.02
N ARG A 195 -30.97 -1.29 -14.15
CA ARG A 195 -32.39 -1.20 -14.48
C ARG A 195 -32.69 0.26 -14.79
N ASP A 196 -32.97 0.55 -16.04
CA ASP A 196 -33.78 1.71 -16.39
C ASP A 196 -35.22 1.21 -16.45
N GLU A 197 -35.94 1.43 -15.36
CA GLU A 197 -37.41 1.48 -15.26
C GLU A 197 -37.77 2.54 -14.22
#